data_AF-A0AAX4A9R3-F1
#
_entry.id   AF-A0AAX4A9R3-F1
#
_cell.length_a   1.000
_cell.length_b   1.000
_cell.length_c   1.000
_cell.angle_alpha   90.00
_cell.angle_beta   90.00
_cell.angle_gamma   90.00
#
_symmetry.space_group_name_H-M   'P 1'
#
loop_
_entity.id
_entity.type
_entity.pdbx_description
1 polymer ?
#
loop_
_entity_poly.entity_id
_entity_poly.type
_entity_poly.pdbx_seq_one_letter_code
_entity_poly.pdbx_strand_id
1 'polypeptide(L)'
;MSRRQSSKVKRRFFQLEVRKNLQEGNLTGERNSEVRALNKAIAKIIIDVRGDKLFVIVPVPRDHLTSEALEALLPAIHKFISNENENYRFSSFERHANHCWHCQANFKN
;
A
#
# COMPACT_ATOMS: atom_id res chain seq x y z
N MET A 1 -18.45 -6.08 -13.45
CA MET A 1 -17.18 -5.57 -14.01
C MET A 1 -16.21 -5.29 -12.86
N SER A 2 -15.04 -5.97 -12.79
CA SER A 2 -13.99 -5.70 -11.79
C SER A 2 -13.21 -4.45 -12.20
N ARG A 3 -13.14 -3.43 -11.31
CA ARG A 3 -12.30 -2.23 -11.52
C ARG A 3 -10.98 -2.43 -10.76
N ARG A 4 -9.87 -2.65 -11.48
CA ARG A 4 -8.53 -2.74 -10.87
C ARG A 4 -8.08 -1.36 -10.36
N GLN A 5 -7.98 -1.17 -9.05
CA GLN A 5 -7.54 0.09 -8.42
C GLN A 5 -6.02 0.14 -8.13
N SER A 6 -5.26 -0.92 -8.42
CA SER A 6 -3.83 -1.01 -8.11
C SER A 6 -2.96 0.09 -8.73
N SER A 7 -3.35 0.64 -9.88
CA SER A 7 -2.66 1.77 -10.53
C SER A 7 -2.79 3.09 -9.75
N LYS A 8 -3.91 3.32 -9.04
CA LYS A 8 -4.13 4.55 -8.27
C LYS A 8 -3.27 4.60 -7.00
N VAL A 9 -3.13 3.46 -6.31
CA VAL A 9 -2.26 3.31 -5.13
C VAL A 9 -0.81 3.64 -5.48
N LYS A 10 -0.28 3.02 -6.54
CA LYS A 10 1.06 3.33 -7.07
C LYS A 10 1.29 4.83 -7.26
N ARG A 11 0.34 5.49 -7.93
CA ARG A 11 0.44 6.92 -8.26
C ARG A 11 0.48 7.80 -7.01
N ARG A 12 -0.32 7.48 -5.98
CA ARG A 12 -0.35 8.26 -4.73
C ARG A 12 0.93 8.10 -3.93
N PHE A 13 1.42 6.88 -3.76
CA PHE A 13 2.65 6.65 -3.00
C PHE A 13 3.88 7.22 -3.70
N PHE A 14 3.95 7.13 -5.03
CA PHE A 14 4.98 7.84 -5.80
C PHE A 14 4.94 9.37 -5.57
N GLN A 15 3.76 9.98 -5.50
CA GLN A 15 3.65 11.40 -5.15
C GLN A 15 4.09 11.72 -3.72
N LEU A 16 3.86 10.82 -2.76
CA LEU A 16 4.34 10.97 -1.38
C LEU A 16 5.87 10.87 -1.30
N GLU A 17 6.47 9.92 -2.03
CA GLU A 17 7.93 9.79 -2.17
C GLU A 17 8.55 11.07 -2.75
N VAL A 18 8.02 11.57 -3.88
CA VAL A 18 8.49 12.81 -4.51
C VAL A 18 8.40 13.99 -3.54
N ARG A 19 7.29 14.12 -2.79
CA ARG A 19 7.13 15.18 -1.79
C ARG A 19 8.12 15.06 -0.64
N LYS A 20 8.38 13.86 -0.14
CA LYS A 20 9.34 13.62 0.95
C LYS A 20 10.76 13.98 0.49
N ASN A 21 11.17 13.52 -0.69
CA ASN A 21 12.49 13.82 -1.24
C ASN A 21 12.71 15.33 -1.50
N LEU A 22 11.65 16.04 -1.91
CA LEU A 22 11.68 17.50 -2.05
C LEU A 22 11.82 18.22 -0.69
N GLN A 23 11.20 17.71 0.37
CA GLN A 23 11.30 18.29 1.71
C GLN A 23 12.67 18.03 2.37
N GLU A 24 13.28 16.88 2.10
CA GLU A 24 14.59 16.49 2.66
C GLU A 24 15.79 17.09 1.90
N GLY A 25 15.55 17.93 0.87
CA GLY A 25 16.63 18.59 0.12
C GLY A 25 17.47 17.66 -0.76
N ASN A 26 17.10 16.38 -0.86
CA ASN A 26 17.80 15.37 -1.67
C ASN A 26 17.40 15.50 -3.16
N LEU A 27 17.90 16.55 -3.81
CA LEU A 27 17.75 16.82 -5.24
C LEU A 27 18.82 16.13 -6.11
N THR A 28 19.84 15.52 -5.51
CA THR A 28 20.87 14.76 -6.21
C THR A 28 20.55 13.27 -6.15
N GLY A 29 20.36 12.68 -7.33
CA GLY A 29 19.91 11.31 -7.58
C GLY A 29 20.84 10.18 -7.12
N GLU A 30 21.33 10.20 -5.88
CA GLU A 30 21.66 8.95 -5.19
C GLU A 30 20.35 8.18 -5.00
N ARG A 31 20.08 7.27 -5.93
CA ARG A 31 18.94 6.37 -5.88
C ARG A 31 19.11 5.46 -4.67
N ASN A 32 18.63 5.90 -3.51
CA ASN A 32 18.67 5.12 -2.29
C ASN A 32 17.97 3.77 -2.55
N SER A 33 18.77 2.70 -2.57
CA SER A 33 18.33 1.39 -3.02
C SER A 33 17.20 0.82 -2.17
N GLU A 34 17.19 1.19 -0.88
CA GLU A 34 16.19 0.86 0.12
C GLU A 34 14.85 1.55 -0.19
N VAL A 35 14.88 2.86 -0.49
CA VAL A 35 13.70 3.63 -0.88
C VAL A 35 13.09 3.02 -2.15
N ARG A 36 13.91 2.70 -3.14
CA ARG A 36 13.46 2.05 -4.38
C ARG A 36 12.84 0.67 -4.11
N ALA A 37 13.43 -0.13 -3.23
CA ALA A 37 12.91 -1.44 -2.86
C ALA A 37 11.54 -1.33 -2.17
N LEU A 38 11.40 -0.38 -1.24
CA LEU A 38 10.15 -0.08 -0.57
C LEU A 38 9.07 0.39 -1.55
N ASN A 39 9.39 1.31 -2.47
CA ASN A 39 8.42 1.78 -3.47
C ASN A 39 8.02 0.67 -4.44
N LYS A 40 8.94 -0.23 -4.79
CA LYS A 40 8.62 -1.43 -5.56
C LYS A 40 7.71 -2.38 -4.78
N ALA A 41 7.86 -2.49 -3.46
CA ALA A 41 7.00 -3.29 -2.61
C ALA A 41 5.58 -2.69 -2.51
N ILE A 42 5.47 -1.40 -2.25
CA ILE A 42 4.19 -0.66 -2.25
C ILE A 42 3.49 -0.78 -3.61
N ALA A 43 4.25 -0.73 -4.70
CA ALA A 43 3.72 -0.91 -6.04
C ALA A 43 3.13 -2.31 -6.29
N LYS A 44 3.44 -3.31 -5.46
CA LYS A 44 2.85 -4.65 -5.56
C LYS A 44 1.56 -4.79 -4.75
N ILE A 45 1.12 -3.77 -4.01
CA ILE A 45 -0.15 -3.80 -3.29
C ILE A 45 -1.30 -3.94 -4.29
N ILE A 46 -2.18 -4.90 -4.02
CA ILE A 46 -3.35 -5.20 -4.84
C ILE A 46 -4.58 -4.75 -4.08
N ILE A 47 -5.43 -3.96 -4.76
CA ILE A 47 -6.79 -3.66 -4.30
C ILE A 47 -7.74 -4.22 -5.36
N ASP A 48 -8.57 -5.17 -4.94
CA ASP A 48 -9.56 -5.84 -5.77
C ASP A 48 -10.97 -5.55 -5.24
N VAL A 49 -11.79 -4.92 -6.09
CA VAL A 49 -13.17 -4.55 -5.75
C VAL A 49 -14.12 -5.52 -6.44
N ARG A 50 -14.93 -6.21 -5.64
CA ARG A 50 -15.89 -7.24 -6.07
C ARG A 50 -17.27 -6.93 -5.48
N GLY A 51 -18.08 -6.15 -6.20
CA GLY A 51 -19.45 -5.86 -5.81
C GLY A 51 -19.52 -5.13 -4.46
N ASP A 52 -20.03 -5.82 -3.45
CA ASP A 52 -20.18 -5.38 -2.07
C ASP A 52 -18.91 -5.52 -1.22
N LYS A 53 -17.84 -6.09 -1.79
CA LYS A 53 -16.58 -6.38 -1.08
C LYS A 53 -15.37 -5.75 -1.74
N LEU A 54 -14.40 -5.38 -0.92
CA LEU A 54 -13.10 -4.89 -1.34
C LEU A 54 -12.01 -5.67 -0.59
N PHE A 55 -11.03 -6.15 -1.34
CA PHE A 55 -9.89 -6.91 -0.81
C PHE A 55 -8.62 -6.10 -1.02
N VAL A 56 -7.82 -5.97 0.03
CA VAL A 56 -6.47 -5.39 -0.03
C VAL A 56 -5.48 -6.49 0.28
N ILE A 57 -4.48 -6.65 -0.58
CA ILE A 57 -3.39 -7.61 -0.40
C ILE A 57 -2.07 -6.84 -0.49
N VAL A 58 -1.24 -6.97 0.54
CA VAL A 58 0.09 -6.37 0.64
C VAL A 58 1.12 -7.50 0.66
N PRO A 59 1.78 -7.81 -0.48
CA PRO A 59 2.79 -8.85 -0.53
C PRO A 59 3.99 -8.51 0.35
N VAL A 60 4.47 -9.48 1.13
CA VAL A 60 5.65 -9.34 1.99
C VAL A 60 6.91 -9.43 1.11
N PRO A 61 7.79 -8.41 1.13
CA PRO A 61 9.10 -8.46 0.49
C PRO A 61 9.96 -9.59 1.08
N ARG A 62 10.84 -10.17 0.26
CA ARG A 62 11.83 -11.16 0.75
C ARG A 62 12.95 -10.52 1.57
N ASP A 63 13.22 -9.26 1.30
CA ASP A 63 14.22 -8.49 2.03
C ASP A 63 13.66 -8.05 3.39
N HIS A 64 14.42 -8.30 4.45
CA HIS A 64 13.96 -8.12 5.83
C HIS A 64 13.72 -6.65 6.16
N LEU A 65 14.68 -5.77 5.84
CA LEU A 65 14.57 -4.32 6.07
C LEU A 65 13.38 -3.72 5.31
N THR A 66 13.20 -4.12 4.04
CA THR A 66 12.05 -3.69 3.24
C THR A 66 10.73 -4.23 3.80
N SER A 67 10.73 -5.45 4.35
CA SER A 67 9.55 -6.04 5.00
C SER A 67 9.14 -5.27 6.24
N GLU A 68 10.08 -4.99 7.15
CA GLU A 68 9.82 -4.23 8.37
C GLU A 68 9.33 -2.80 8.05
N ALA A 69 9.99 -2.13 7.10
CA ALA A 69 9.58 -0.80 6.66
C ALA A 69 8.17 -0.80 6.06
N LEU A 70 7.82 -1.82 5.26
CA LEU A 70 6.46 -1.95 4.71
C LEU A 70 5.42 -2.24 5.79
N GLU A 71 5.77 -3.07 6.77
CA GLU A 71 4.92 -3.44 7.89
C GLU A 71 4.58 -2.22 8.76
N ALA A 72 5.59 -1.38 9.05
CA ALA A 72 5.40 -0.12 9.76
C ALA A 72 4.46 0.85 9.02
N LEU A 73 4.32 0.72 7.70
CA LEU A 73 3.42 1.53 6.88
C LEU A 73 1.98 0.98 6.79
N LEU A 74 1.71 -0.24 7.26
CA LEU A 74 0.36 -0.85 7.17
C LEU A 74 -0.75 0.03 7.77
N PRO A 75 -0.57 0.68 8.95
CA PRO A 75 -1.60 1.57 9.49
C PRO A 75 -1.88 2.78 8.59
N ALA A 76 -0.84 3.35 7.97
CA ALA A 76 -0.97 4.48 7.06
C ALA A 76 -1.66 4.05 5.75
N ILE A 77 -1.31 2.88 5.22
CA ILE A 77 -1.95 2.26 4.05
C ILE A 77 -3.44 1.99 4.35
N HIS A 78 -3.74 1.41 5.51
CA HIS A 78 -5.12 1.11 5.95
C HIS A 78 -5.98 2.37 6.00
N LYS A 79 -5.48 3.42 6.66
CA LYS A 79 -6.15 4.71 6.76
C LYS A 79 -6.36 5.35 5.39
N PHE A 80 -5.34 5.34 4.54
CA PHE A 80 -5.44 5.89 3.19
C PHE A 80 -6.53 5.19 2.37
N ILE A 81 -6.52 3.85 2.32
CA ILE A 81 -7.50 3.09 1.53
C ILE A 81 -8.91 3.24 2.12
N SER A 82 -9.04 3.28 3.44
CA SER A 82 -10.33 3.50 4.11
C SER A 82 -10.92 4.87 3.75
N ASN A 83 -10.11 5.92 3.72
CA ASN A 83 -10.53 7.27 3.33
C ASN A 83 -10.90 7.36 1.84
N GLU A 84 -10.21 6.65 0.96
CA GLU A 84 -10.54 6.65 -0.48
C GLU A 84 -11.79 5.81 -0.80
N ASN A 85 -12.25 4.97 0.13
CA ASN A 85 -13.38 4.06 -0.06
C ASN A 85 -14.36 4.18 1.11
N GLU A 86 -14.86 5.39 1.37
CA GLU A 86 -15.69 5.73 2.54
C GLU A 86 -16.98 4.88 2.65
N ASN A 87 -17.50 4.39 1.52
CA ASN A 87 -18.67 3.50 1.47
C ASN A 87 -18.38 2.09 1.99
N TYR A 88 -17.14 1.76 2.33
CA TYR A 88 -16.73 0.45 2.82
C TYR A 88 -16.24 0.53 4.27
N ARG A 89 -16.51 -0.52 5.05
CA ARG A 89 -15.97 -0.71 6.40
C ARG A 89 -14.88 -1.78 6.35
N PHE A 90 -13.64 -1.35 6.56
CA PHE A 90 -12.45 -2.21 6.51
C PHE A 90 -12.23 -2.97 7.82
N SER A 91 -11.82 -4.22 7.70
CA SER A 91 -11.22 -5.00 8.79
C SER A 91 -9.78 -4.55 9.02
N SER A 92 -9.19 -4.99 10.14
CA SER A 92 -7.75 -4.90 10.36
C SER A 92 -6.99 -5.75 9.35
N PHE A 93 -5.70 -5.44 9.17
CA PHE A 93 -4.80 -6.32 8.43
C PHE A 93 -4.54 -7.60 9.22
N GLU A 94 -4.62 -8.75 8.53
CA GLU A 94 -4.25 -10.05 9.05
C GLU A 94 -3.08 -10.62 8.25
N ARG A 95 -2.16 -11.30 8.94
CA ARG A 95 -0.97 -11.89 8.33
C ARG A 95 -1.30 -13.27 7.81
N HIS A 96 -1.15 -13.48 6.50
CA HIS A 96 -1.23 -14.80 5.88
C HIS A 96 0.18 -15.37 5.70
N ALA A 97 0.61 -16.14 6.70
CA ALA A 97 1.94 -16.72 6.77
C ALA A 97 3.04 -15.67 6.49
N ASN A 98 4.12 -16.07 5.83
CA ASN A 98 5.22 -15.16 5.50
C ASN A 98 5.09 -14.55 4.10
N HIS A 99 3.90 -14.59 3.51
CA HIS A 99 3.70 -14.24 2.10
C HIS A 99 3.00 -12.90 1.89
N CYS A 100 1.99 -12.57 2.69
CA CYS A 100 1.28 -11.31 2.56
C CYS A 100 0.53 -10.91 3.83
N TRP A 101 0.20 -9.62 3.88
CA TRP A 101 -0.89 -9.10 4.69
C TRP A 101 -2.14 -8.96 3.83
N HIS A 102 -3.30 -9.14 4.42
CA HIS A 102 -4.56 -8.85 3.74
C HIS A 102 -5.55 -8.13 4.65
N CYS A 103 -6.46 -7.36 4.09
CA CYS A 103 -7.66 -6.92 4.79
C CYS A 103 -8.84 -6.92 3.84
N GLN A 104 -10.04 -7.03 4.37
CA GLN A 104 -11.27 -7.00 3.60
C GLN A 104 -12.16 -5.86 4.07
N ALA A 105 -12.99 -5.35 3.18
CA ALA A 105 -13.98 -4.35 3.51
C ALA A 105 -15.33 -4.73 2.93
N ASN A 106 -16.39 -4.48 3.68
CA ASN A 106 -17.76 -4.70 3.25
C ASN A 106 -18.44 -3.34 3.03
N PHE A 107 -19.33 -3.27 2.04
CA PHE A 107 -20.13 -2.09 1.79
C PHE A 107 -20.97 -1.73 3.03
N LYS A 108 -21.04 -0.45 3.36
CA LYS A 108 -21.89 0.10 4.41
C LYS A 108 -23.29 0.22 3.80
N ASN A 109 -24.20 -0.68 4.18
CA ASN A 109 -25.61 -0.56 3.84
C ASN A 109 -26.20 0.74 4.39
#